data_AF-A0A934R6C4-F1
#
_entry.id   AF-A0A934R6C4-F1
#
_cell.length_a   1.000
_cell.length_b   1.000
_cell.length_c   1.000
_cell.angle_alpha   90.00
_cell.angle_beta   90.00
_cell.angle_gamma   90.00
#
_symmetry.space_group_name_H-M   'P 1'
#
loop_
_entity.id
_entity.type
_entity.pdbx_description
1 polymer ?
#
loop_
_entity_poly.entity_id
_entity_poly.type
_entity_poly.pdbx_seq_one_letter_code
_entity_poly.pdbx_strand_id
1 'polypeptide(L)'
;MQHSYEEIDHILRPLAPVLAREADAILDLRELLMNQGHPGKCVRCFFRLFEAAGGKMQSQLAPLQAWLEKHVEISVRSEGDELETLPFALGKDDDLESFCLRSIQQIRMDRGYQSNRLQLAFRYKAIAA
;
A
#
# COMPACT_ATOMS: atom_id res chain seq x y z
N MET A 1 7.00 0.43 -15.49
CA MET A 1 6.13 -0.74 -15.27
C MET A 1 4.73 -0.43 -15.78
N GLN A 2 4.37 -0.88 -16.98
CA GLN A 2 3.01 -0.69 -17.51
C GLN A 2 2.19 -1.88 -17.02
N HIS A 3 1.52 -1.76 -15.87
CA HIS A 3 0.54 -2.76 -15.46
C HIS A 3 -0.52 -2.88 -16.55
N SER A 4 -0.98 -4.10 -16.85
CA SER A 4 -2.06 -4.22 -17.83
C SER A 4 -3.27 -3.50 -17.26
N TYR A 5 -3.76 -2.49 -17.99
CA TYR A 5 -4.94 -1.71 -17.63
C TYR A 5 -6.13 -2.61 -17.25
N GLU A 6 -6.20 -3.80 -17.85
CA GLU A 6 -7.20 -4.82 -17.59
C GLU A 6 -7.14 -5.40 -16.17
N GLU A 7 -5.95 -5.57 -15.58
CA GLU A 7 -5.78 -6.10 -14.22
C GLU A 7 -6.32 -5.12 -13.19
N ILE A 8 -5.94 -3.85 -13.29
CA ILE A 8 -6.39 -2.80 -12.36
C ILE A 8 -7.90 -2.59 -12.50
N ASP A 9 -8.42 -2.53 -13.72
CA ASP A 9 -9.86 -2.38 -13.95
C ASP A 9 -10.64 -3.60 -13.43
N HIS A 10 -10.08 -4.80 -13.53
CA HIS A 10 -10.70 -6.02 -12.97
C HIS A 10 -10.75 -6.00 -11.44
N ILE A 11 -9.71 -5.46 -10.79
CA ILE A 11 -9.66 -5.32 -9.33
C ILE A 11 -10.64 -4.24 -8.83
N LEU A 12 -10.72 -3.10 -9.50
CA LEU A 12 -11.48 -1.94 -9.02
C LEU A 12 -12.97 -1.98 -9.38
N ARG A 13 -13.33 -2.57 -10.53
CA ARG A 13 -14.73 -2.59 -11.02
C ARG A 13 -15.72 -3.20 -10.01
N PRO A 14 -15.42 -4.32 -9.30
CA PRO A 14 -16.33 -4.88 -8.30
C PRO A 14 -16.57 -3.96 -7.09
N LEU A 15 -15.63 -3.07 -6.78
CA LEU A 15 -15.73 -2.14 -5.66
C LEU A 15 -16.64 -0.95 -5.96
N ALA A 16 -16.71 -0.52 -7.22
CA ALA A 16 -17.46 0.67 -7.64
C ALA A 16 -18.95 0.71 -7.22
N PRO A 17 -19.77 -0.34 -7.42
CA PRO A 17 -21.18 -0.29 -7.01
C PRO A 17 -21.37 -0.32 -5.49
N VAL A 18 -20.42 -0.92 -4.77
CA VAL A 18 -20.48 -1.15 -3.33
C VAL A 18 -19.98 0.07 -2.55
N LEU A 19 -18.90 0.66 -3.02
CA LEU A 19 -18.25 1.82 -2.43
C LEU A 19 -18.54 3.07 -3.26
N ALA A 20 -19.77 3.22 -3.74
CA ALA A 20 -20.17 4.33 -4.61
C ALA A 20 -19.95 5.71 -3.96
N ARG A 21 -20.01 5.80 -2.62
CA ARG A 21 -19.70 7.02 -1.86
C ARG A 21 -18.21 7.38 -1.86
N GLU A 22 -17.35 6.42 -2.17
CA GLU A 22 -15.90 6.57 -2.30
C GLU A 22 -15.45 6.50 -3.77
N ALA A 23 -16.35 6.82 -4.72
CA ALA A 23 -16.04 6.79 -6.14
C ALA A 23 -14.78 7.61 -6.48
N ASP A 24 -14.60 8.78 -5.87
CA ASP A 24 -13.40 9.61 -6.04
C ASP A 24 -12.14 8.85 -5.61
N ALA A 25 -12.17 8.14 -4.49
CA ALA A 25 -11.01 7.37 -4.01
C ALA A 25 -10.68 6.19 -4.95
N ILE A 26 -11.70 5.58 -5.56
CA ILE A 26 -11.53 4.52 -6.57
C ILE A 26 -10.91 5.11 -7.85
N LEU A 27 -11.38 6.27 -8.31
CA LEU A 27 -10.87 6.94 -9.50
C LEU A 27 -9.43 7.43 -9.29
N ASP A 28 -9.15 8.05 -8.15
CA ASP A 28 -7.80 8.47 -7.74
C ASP A 28 -6.85 7.26 -7.71
N LEU A 29 -7.29 6.15 -7.10
CA LEU A 29 -6.49 4.93 -7.04
C LEU A 29 -6.23 4.38 -8.43
N ARG A 30 -7.26 4.33 -9.29
CA ARG A 30 -7.10 3.90 -10.69
C ARG A 30 -6.07 4.74 -11.41
N GLU A 31 -6.17 6.07 -11.34
CA GLU A 31 -5.22 6.98 -11.98
C GLU A 31 -3.80 6.79 -11.46
N LEU A 32 -3.64 6.71 -10.13
CA LEU A 32 -2.33 6.51 -9.51
C LEU A 32 -1.70 5.17 -9.92
N LEU A 33 -2.48 4.10 -9.97
CA LEU A 33 -2.00 2.77 -10.39
C LEU A 33 -1.66 2.73 -11.89
N MET A 34 -2.43 3.42 -12.73
CA MET A 34 -2.18 3.51 -14.18
C MET A 34 -0.92 4.31 -14.52
N ASN A 35 -0.67 5.41 -13.80
CA ASN A 35 0.41 6.34 -14.11
C ASN A 35 1.71 6.05 -13.35
N GLN A 36 1.80 4.94 -12.60
CA GLN A 36 2.88 4.71 -11.63
C GLN A 36 3.07 5.93 -10.71
N GLY A 37 1.95 6.47 -10.23
CA GLY A 37 1.91 7.65 -9.36
C GLY A 37 2.55 7.40 -8.01
N HIS A 38 2.37 8.31 -7.06
CA HIS A 38 3.02 8.17 -5.76
C HIS A 38 2.48 6.94 -4.99
N PRO A 39 3.32 5.94 -4.65
CA PRO A 39 2.87 4.71 -3.98
C PRO A 39 2.28 4.99 -2.59
N GLY A 40 2.78 6.01 -1.88
CA GLY A 40 2.17 6.45 -0.62
C GLY A 40 0.73 6.98 -0.79
N LYS A 41 0.40 7.60 -1.93
CA LYS A 41 -0.97 8.00 -2.24
C LYS A 41 -1.85 6.78 -2.53
N CYS A 42 -1.32 5.76 -3.22
CA CYS A 42 -2.04 4.51 -3.48
C CYS A 42 -2.41 3.81 -2.17
N VAL A 43 -1.42 3.64 -1.28
CA VAL A 43 -1.63 3.03 0.04
C VAL A 43 -2.68 3.82 0.83
N ARG A 44 -2.62 5.16 0.82
CA ARG A 44 -3.62 6.00 1.47
C ARG A 44 -5.03 5.82 0.89
N CYS A 45 -5.17 5.77 -0.44
CA CYS A 45 -6.47 5.51 -1.08
C CYS A 45 -7.00 4.12 -0.71
N PHE A 46 -6.13 3.11 -0.65
CA PHE A 46 -6.52 1.78 -0.19
C PHE A 46 -7.06 1.80 1.24
N PHE A 47 -6.36 2.42 2.19
CA PHE A 47 -6.85 2.48 3.58
C PHE A 47 -8.17 3.24 3.71
N ARG A 48 -8.37 4.30 2.93
CA ARG A 48 -9.67 4.98 2.86
C ARG A 48 -10.79 4.03 2.38
N LEU A 49 -10.54 3.23 1.35
CA LEU A 49 -11.50 2.22 0.88
C LEU A 49 -11.69 1.11 1.91
N PHE A 50 -10.63 0.71 2.61
CA PHE A 50 -10.67 -0.30 3.66
C PHE A 50 -11.52 0.12 4.86
N GLU A 51 -11.36 1.35 5.33
CA GLU A 51 -12.18 1.95 6.38
C GLU A 51 -13.65 2.07 5.94
N ALA A 52 -13.90 2.54 4.71
CA ALA A 52 -15.25 2.69 4.18
C ALA A 52 -15.98 1.36 3.97
N ALA A 53 -15.25 0.30 3.59
CA ALA A 53 -15.77 -1.05 3.44
C ALA A 53 -16.18 -1.69 4.77
N GLY A 54 -15.42 -1.41 5.84
CA GLY A 54 -15.57 -2.04 7.15
C GLY A 54 -15.44 -3.57 7.10
N GLY A 55 -15.68 -4.23 8.24
CA GLY A 55 -15.46 -5.69 8.37
C GLY A 55 -16.32 -6.57 7.44
N LYS A 56 -17.43 -6.06 6.89
CA LYS A 56 -18.34 -6.84 6.04
C LYS A 56 -17.83 -7.02 4.61
N MET A 57 -16.92 -6.15 4.15
CA MET A 57 -16.51 -6.09 2.74
C MET A 57 -15.00 -6.19 2.54
N GLN A 58 -14.25 -6.49 3.61
CA GLN A 58 -12.80 -6.77 3.55
C GLN A 58 -12.45 -7.85 2.51
N SER A 59 -13.29 -8.88 2.34
CA SER A 59 -13.05 -9.93 1.33
C SER A 59 -13.10 -9.42 -0.10
N GLN A 60 -13.85 -8.35 -0.38
CA GLN A 60 -13.88 -7.73 -1.70
C GLN A 60 -12.65 -6.87 -1.98
N LEU A 61 -11.99 -6.37 -0.93
CA LEU A 61 -10.73 -5.65 -1.03
C LEU A 61 -9.51 -6.57 -1.09
N ALA A 62 -9.67 -7.86 -0.80
CA ALA A 62 -8.57 -8.83 -0.81
C ALA A 62 -7.76 -8.85 -2.13
N PRO A 63 -8.38 -8.76 -3.33
CA PRO A 63 -7.61 -8.67 -4.57
C PRO A 63 -6.75 -7.39 -4.65
N LEU A 64 -7.28 -6.26 -4.19
CA LEU A 64 -6.54 -4.99 -4.17
C LEU A 64 -5.42 -5.01 -3.13
N GLN A 65 -5.69 -5.59 -1.95
CA GLN A 65 -4.67 -5.81 -0.93
C GLN A 65 -3.54 -6.69 -1.47
N ALA A 66 -3.87 -7.86 -2.05
CA ALA A 66 -2.88 -8.76 -2.63
C ALA A 66 -2.04 -8.09 -3.72
N TRP A 67 -2.67 -7.22 -4.52
CA TRP A 67 -1.95 -6.42 -5.51
C TRP A 67 -0.93 -5.48 -4.86
N LEU A 68 -1.31 -4.77 -3.80
CA LEU A 68 -0.40 -3.89 -3.07
C LEU A 68 0.73 -4.67 -2.40
N GLU A 69 0.45 -5.78 -1.74
CA GLU A 69 1.47 -6.63 -1.10
C GLU A 69 2.48 -7.18 -2.13
N LYS A 70 1.99 -7.48 -3.34
CA LYS A 70 2.82 -7.94 -4.45
C LYS A 70 3.72 -6.84 -5.01
N HIS A 71 3.20 -5.63 -5.20
CA HIS A 71 3.87 -4.58 -5.98
C HIS A 71 4.43 -3.41 -5.17
N VAL A 72 4.05 -3.26 -3.90
CA VAL A 72 4.47 -2.17 -3.01
C VAL A 72 5.33 -2.74 -1.88
N GLU A 73 6.33 -1.97 -1.49
CA GLU A 73 7.18 -2.24 -0.35
C GLU A 73 7.56 -0.95 0.37
N ILE A 74 8.09 -1.09 1.58
CA ILE A 74 8.59 0.01 2.40
C ILE A 74 10.11 -0.01 2.30
N SER A 75 10.70 1.03 1.71
CA SER A 75 12.15 1.23 1.77
C SER A 75 12.53 1.91 3.08
N VAL A 76 13.53 1.37 3.76
CA VAL A 76 14.15 1.95 4.95
C VAL A 76 15.48 2.55 4.55
N ARG A 77 15.65 3.85 4.82
CA ARG A 77 16.86 4.59 4.46
C ARG A 77 17.47 5.29 5.67
N SER A 78 18.78 5.46 5.65
CA SER A 78 19.53 6.26 6.60
C SER A 78 20.55 7.10 5.86
N GLU A 79 20.58 8.41 6.15
CA GLU A 79 21.54 9.35 5.54
C GLU A 79 21.59 9.36 3.99
N GLY A 80 20.54 8.84 3.34
CA GLY A 80 20.43 8.74 1.88
C GLY A 80 20.61 7.32 1.33
N ASP A 81 21.23 6.44 2.11
CA ASP A 81 21.48 5.05 1.73
C ASP A 81 20.31 4.14 2.08
N GLU A 82 19.99 3.21 1.19
CA GLU A 82 18.98 2.18 1.41
C GLU A 82 19.57 1.07 2.28
N LEU A 83 18.97 0.87 3.47
CA LEU A 83 19.40 -0.14 4.42
C LEU A 83 18.73 -1.48 4.12
N GLU A 84 17.41 -1.46 3.96
CA GLU A 84 16.61 -2.65 3.63
C GLU A 84 15.26 -2.26 3.03
N THR A 85 14.51 -3.29 2.63
CA THR A 85 13.13 -3.19 2.18
C THR A 85 12.27 -4.15 2.98
N LEU A 86 11.10 -3.68 3.42
CA LEU A 86 10.09 -4.50 4.07
C LEU A 86 8.88 -4.68 3.16
N PRO A 87 8.25 -5.86 3.15
CA PRO A 87 7.02 -6.05 2.39
C PRO A 87 5.91 -5.15 2.94
N PHE A 88 5.08 -4.62 2.04
CA PHE A 88 3.76 -4.16 2.45
C PHE A 88 2.96 -5.41 2.85
N ALA A 89 2.57 -5.53 4.11
CA ALA A 89 1.83 -6.68 4.64
C ALA A 89 0.81 -6.19 5.67
N LEU A 90 -0.48 -6.30 5.32
CA LEU A 90 -1.56 -5.86 6.19
C LEU A 90 -1.87 -6.93 7.24
N GLY A 91 -1.98 -6.51 8.49
CA GLY A 91 -2.48 -7.33 9.58
C GLY A 91 -4.00 -7.40 9.57
N LYS A 92 -4.56 -8.30 10.38
CA LYS A 92 -6.01 -8.40 10.53
C LYS A 92 -6.53 -7.15 11.24
N ASP A 93 -7.43 -6.42 10.57
CA ASP A 93 -8.08 -5.20 11.07
C ASP A 93 -7.14 -4.00 11.29
N ASP A 94 -6.02 -3.91 10.56
CA ASP A 94 -5.18 -2.70 10.61
C ASP A 94 -5.83 -1.51 9.90
N ASP A 95 -5.84 -0.36 10.60
CA ASP A 95 -5.93 0.95 9.95
C ASP A 95 -4.52 1.46 9.53
N LEU A 96 -4.49 2.58 8.83
CA LEU A 96 -3.24 3.14 8.30
C LEU A 96 -2.25 3.49 9.42
N GLU A 97 -2.75 4.00 10.55
CA GLU A 97 -1.92 4.41 11.67
C GLU A 97 -1.28 3.20 12.34
N SER A 98 -2.09 2.18 12.65
CA SER A 98 -1.66 0.92 13.27
C SER A 98 -0.66 0.18 12.37
N PHE A 99 -0.91 0.17 11.05
CA PHE A 99 0.05 -0.35 10.07
C PHE A 99 1.38 0.38 10.15
N CYS A 100 1.37 1.72 10.08
CA CYS A 100 2.59 2.53 10.11
C CYS A 100 3.37 2.34 11.41
N LEU A 101 2.67 2.36 12.56
CA LEU A 101 3.27 2.17 13.87
C LEU A 101 3.91 0.79 14.00
N ARG A 102 3.24 -0.27 13.54
CA ARG A 102 3.83 -1.62 13.55
C ARG A 102 5.08 -1.69 12.68
N SER A 103 5.05 -1.15 11.46
CA SER A 103 6.23 -1.14 10.59
C SER A 103 7.41 -0.39 11.23
N ILE A 104 7.15 0.75 11.89
CA ILE A 104 8.18 1.50 12.61
C ILE A 104 8.73 0.69 13.80
N GLN A 105 7.86 0.04 14.57
CA GLN A 105 8.27 -0.78 15.71
C GLN A 105 9.12 -1.97 15.26
N GLN A 106 8.73 -2.67 14.19
CA GLN A 106 9.47 -3.79 13.64
C GLN A 106 10.91 -3.39 13.28
N ILE A 107 11.08 -2.26 12.58
CA ILE A 107 12.40 -1.73 12.23
C ILE A 107 13.22 -1.38 13.48
N ARG A 108 12.59 -0.74 14.48
CA ARG A 108 13.28 -0.31 15.70
C ARG A 108 13.70 -1.48 16.59
N MET A 109 12.85 -2.50 16.71
CA MET A 109 13.05 -3.61 17.64
C MET A 109 13.94 -4.70 17.06
N ASP A 110 13.77 -5.05 15.78
CA ASP A 110 14.40 -6.25 15.22
C ASP A 110 15.80 -6.00 14.65
N ARG A 111 16.14 -4.74 14.34
CA ARG A 111 17.31 -4.44 13.49
C ARG A 111 18.45 -3.70 14.18
N GLY A 112 18.23 -3.12 15.35
CA GLY A 112 19.30 -2.49 16.14
C GLY A 112 20.10 -1.42 15.39
N TYR A 113 19.49 -0.73 14.41
CA TYR A 113 20.17 0.29 13.62
C TYR A 113 20.72 1.40 14.52
N GLN A 114 22.03 1.67 14.41
CA GLN A 114 22.71 2.71 15.20
C GLN A 114 22.44 4.14 14.69
N SER A 115 21.68 4.29 13.60
CA SER A 115 21.37 5.59 13.02
C SER A 115 20.30 6.33 13.82
N ASN A 116 20.57 7.60 14.13
CA ASN A 116 19.62 8.46 14.85
C ASN A 116 18.37 8.83 14.04
N ARG A 117 18.43 8.72 12.71
CA ARG A 117 17.32 9.10 11.82
C ARG A 117 17.14 8.09 10.70
N LEU A 118 16.04 7.32 10.80
CA LEU A 118 15.57 6.45 9.73
C LEU A 118 14.46 7.16 8.96
N GLN A 119 14.47 6.99 7.63
CA GLN A 119 13.42 7.42 6.73
C GLN A 119 12.71 6.18 6.18
N LEU A 120 11.38 6.16 6.30
CA LEU A 120 10.54 5.13 5.70
C LEU A 120 9.78 5.77 4.54
N ALA A 121 9.72 5.06 3.42
CA ALA A 121 8.93 5.48 2.27
C ALA A 121 8.32 4.27 1.58
N PHE A 122 7.09 4.40 1.10
CA PHE A 122 6.53 3.43 0.16
C PHE A 122 7.20 3.59 -1.20
N ARG A 123 7.48 2.46 -1.85
CA ARG A 123 7.92 2.41 -3.24
C ARG A 123 7.28 1.23 -3.97
N TYR A 124 7.23 1.30 -5.30
CA TYR A 124 6.94 0.10 -6.11
C TYR A 124 8.19 -0.78 -6.18
N LYS A 125 8.00 -2.10 -6.12
CA LYS A 125 9.09 -3.06 -6.26
C LYS A 125 9.72 -2.94 -7.65
N ALA A 126 11.04 -3.00 -7.73
CA ALA A 126 11.72 -3.14 -9.00
C ALA A 126 11.42 -4.52 -9.58
N ILE A 127 11.14 -4.61 -10.89
CA ILE A 127 11.08 -5.91 -11.56
C ILE A 127 12.51 -6.46 -11.54
N ALA A 128 12.71 -7.66 -11.00
CA ALA A 128 13.94 -8.39 -11.24
C ALA A 128 14.04 -8.61 -12.76
N ALA A 129 15.00 -7.92 -13.39
CA ALA A 129 15.26 -8.01 -14.83
C ALA A 129 15.65 -9.44 -15.23
#